data_AF-A0AAX2TLN0-F1
#
_entry.id   AF-A0AAX2TLN0-F1
#
_cell.length_a   1.000
_cell.length_b   1.000
_cell.length_c   1.000
_cell.angle_alpha   90.00
_cell.angle_beta   90.00
_cell.angle_gamma   90.00
#
_symmetry.space_group_name_H-M   'P 1'
#
loop_
_entity.id
_entity.type
_entity.pdbx_description
1 polymer ?
#
loop_
_entity_poly.entity_id
_entity_poly.type
_entity_poly.pdbx_seq_one_letter_code
_entity_poly.pdbx_strand_id
1 'polypeptide(L)'
;LGIRSRTHLTEDVLQAADRLMVVGCFSDGTNQVDLDAAKRLGIPVFNAPYSNTRSVAELTIAEVVMLMRRIFPRSVAAHAGGWDKSANGSREVRGKTLGIYGYGRIGAVVAGYGKAFGMNVLVWAREAALAKARADGYETAASKADFF
;
A
#
# COMPACT_ATOMS: atom_id res chain seq x y z
N LEU A 1 8.81 -24.69 6.78
CA LEU A 1 9.40 -23.59 7.58
C LEU A 1 8.54 -22.35 7.45
N GLY A 2 8.17 -21.72 8.57
CA GLY A 2 7.38 -20.50 8.57
C GLY A 2 8.22 -19.29 8.99
N ILE A 3 8.21 -18.21 8.20
CA ILE A 3 9.06 -17.02 8.44
C ILE A 3 8.27 -15.71 8.30
N ARG A 4 8.87 -14.61 8.79
CA ARG A 4 8.46 -13.22 8.53
C ARG A 4 9.63 -12.46 7.88
N SER A 5 9.59 -11.13 7.90
CA SER A 5 10.51 -10.27 7.15
C SER A 5 11.97 -10.23 7.63
N ARG A 6 12.27 -10.65 8.87
CA ARG A 6 13.66 -10.56 9.40
C ARG A 6 14.53 -11.76 9.03
N THR A 7 13.92 -12.94 8.87
CA THR A 7 14.65 -14.17 8.56
C THR A 7 14.96 -14.21 7.07
N HIS A 8 16.24 -14.36 6.73
CA HIS A 8 16.68 -14.46 5.35
C HIS A 8 16.99 -15.92 5.03
N LEU A 9 16.34 -16.45 4.00
CA LEU A 9 16.57 -17.79 3.47
C LEU A 9 17.41 -17.66 2.20
N THR A 10 18.73 -17.63 2.39
CA THR A 10 19.70 -17.66 1.30
C THR A 10 19.83 -19.07 0.73
N GLU A 11 20.50 -19.20 -0.42
CA GLU A 11 20.82 -20.51 -1.02
C GLU A 11 21.50 -21.46 -0.02
N ASP A 12 22.53 -21.00 0.70
CA ASP A 12 23.24 -21.83 1.69
C ASP A 12 22.31 -22.36 2.79
N VAL A 13 21.39 -21.52 3.27
CA VAL A 13 20.41 -21.90 4.31
C VAL A 13 19.42 -22.93 3.78
N LEU A 14 18.99 -22.78 2.52
CA LEU A 14 18.07 -23.72 1.88
C LEU A 14 18.75 -25.06 1.58
N GLN A 15 20.01 -25.05 1.16
CA GLN A 15 20.81 -26.25 0.89
C GLN A 15 21.12 -27.05 2.16
N ALA A 16 21.36 -26.37 3.29
CA ALA A 16 21.61 -27.00 4.59
C ALA A 16 20.34 -27.60 5.24
N ALA A 17 19.17 -27.47 4.60
CA ALA A 17 17.89 -27.88 5.15
C ALA A 17 17.36 -29.16 4.47
N ASP A 18 18.05 -30.28 4.70
CA ASP A 18 17.88 -31.58 3.99
C ASP A 18 16.47 -32.19 4.01
N ARG A 19 15.61 -31.73 4.92
CA ARG A 19 14.22 -32.20 5.10
C ARG A 19 13.17 -31.12 4.81
N LEU A 20 13.58 -29.96 4.30
CA LEU A 20 12.68 -28.84 4.09
C LEU A 20 11.82 -29.06 2.84
N MET A 21 10.51 -29.22 3.05
CA MET A 21 9.55 -29.45 1.96
C MET A 21 8.82 -28.20 1.49
N VAL A 22 8.74 -27.15 2.33
CA VAL A 22 7.93 -25.95 2.04
C VAL A 22 8.37 -24.75 2.87
N VAL A 23 8.30 -23.56 2.29
CA VAL A 23 8.46 -22.28 2.98
C VAL A 23 7.14 -21.50 2.96
N GLY A 24 6.71 -21.03 4.13
CA GLY A 24 5.61 -20.09 4.29
C GLY A 24 6.12 -18.73 4.74
N CYS A 25 6.01 -17.73 3.88
CA CYS A 25 6.21 -16.33 4.19
C CYS A 25 4.92 -15.74 4.76
N PHE A 26 4.86 -15.49 6.06
CA PHE A 26 3.75 -14.81 6.73
C PHE A 26 3.83 -13.29 6.52
N SER A 27 3.89 -12.90 5.25
CA SER A 27 3.98 -11.54 4.71
C SER A 27 3.47 -11.53 3.27
N ASP A 28 3.14 -10.35 2.74
CA ASP A 28 2.79 -10.19 1.32
C ASP A 28 4.03 -10.35 0.42
N GLY A 29 5.17 -9.77 0.83
CA GLY A 29 6.44 -9.90 0.13
C GLY A 29 7.20 -11.19 0.45
N THR A 30 8.06 -11.59 -0.49
CA THR A 30 8.93 -12.77 -0.41
C THR A 30 10.42 -12.43 -0.62
N ASN A 31 10.78 -11.15 -0.56
CA ASN A 31 12.13 -10.63 -0.88
C ASN A 31 13.24 -11.23 -0.02
N GLN A 32 12.89 -11.74 1.17
CA GLN A 32 13.82 -12.36 2.12
C GLN A 32 14.12 -13.84 1.81
N VAL A 33 13.55 -14.40 0.74
CA VAL A 33 13.78 -15.78 0.30
C VAL A 33 14.43 -15.75 -1.08
N ASP A 34 15.51 -16.51 -1.24
CA ASP A 34 16.05 -16.81 -2.56
C ASP A 34 15.10 -17.75 -3.30
N LEU A 35 14.20 -17.16 -4.08
CA LEU A 35 13.16 -17.89 -4.82
C LEU A 35 13.74 -18.77 -5.92
N ASP A 36 14.88 -18.39 -6.49
CA ASP A 36 15.52 -19.16 -7.55
C ASP A 36 16.21 -20.40 -6.98
N ALA A 37 16.90 -20.27 -5.85
CA ALA A 37 17.47 -21.40 -5.11
C ALA A 37 16.36 -22.34 -4.60
N ALA A 38 15.31 -21.79 -3.98
CA ALA A 38 14.17 -22.57 -3.53
C ALA A 38 13.52 -23.38 -4.68
N LYS A 39 13.37 -22.74 -5.85
CA LYS A 39 12.88 -23.40 -7.07
C LYS A 39 13.79 -24.54 -7.54
N ARG A 40 15.12 -24.31 -7.60
CA ARG A 40 16.10 -25.36 -7.98
C ARG A 40 16.06 -26.56 -7.04
N LEU A 41 15.87 -26.31 -5.75
CA LEU A 41 15.80 -27.34 -4.71
C LEU A 41 14.41 -28.01 -4.62
N GLY A 42 13.44 -27.60 -5.43
CA GLY A 42 12.09 -28.16 -5.40
C GLY A 42 11.26 -27.75 -4.17
N ILE A 43 11.62 -26.63 -3.53
CA ILE A 43 10.98 -26.13 -2.32
C ILE A 43 9.98 -25.03 -2.70
N PRO A 44 8.66 -25.29 -2.69
CA PRO A 44 7.65 -24.26 -2.93
C PRO A 44 7.66 -23.20 -1.82
N VAL A 45 7.46 -21.94 -2.23
CA VAL A 45 7.39 -20.77 -1.35
C VAL A 45 5.99 -20.16 -1.48
N PHE A 46 5.26 -20.11 -0.37
CA PHE A 46 3.95 -19.49 -0.29
C PHE A 46 4.03 -18.18 0.48
N ASN A 47 3.33 -17.16 0.01
CA ASN A 47 3.10 -15.93 0.78
C ASN A 47 1.65 -15.87 1.27
N ALA A 48 1.30 -14.82 2.00
CA ALA A 48 -0.07 -14.54 2.44
C ALA A 48 -0.64 -13.34 1.67
N PRO A 49 -0.90 -13.51 0.35
CA PRO A 49 -1.37 -12.40 -0.46
C PRO A 49 -2.72 -11.92 0.09
N TYR A 50 -2.95 -10.61 0.04
CA TYR A 50 -4.20 -9.92 0.41
C TYR A 50 -4.44 -9.69 1.91
N SER A 51 -3.66 -10.32 2.79
CA SER A 51 -3.82 -10.23 4.25
C SER A 51 -3.77 -8.80 4.81
N ASN A 52 -3.06 -7.88 4.14
CA ASN A 52 -2.88 -6.49 4.57
C ASN A 52 -3.68 -5.46 3.77
N THR A 53 -4.50 -5.88 2.79
CA THR A 53 -5.14 -4.94 1.84
C THR A 53 -5.98 -3.89 2.55
N ARG A 54 -6.79 -4.32 3.53
CA ARG A 54 -7.67 -3.42 4.30
C ARG A 54 -6.88 -2.48 5.19
N SER A 55 -5.92 -3.01 5.95
CA SER A 55 -5.11 -2.22 6.89
C SER A 55 -4.29 -1.15 6.18
N VAL A 56 -3.68 -1.47 5.03
CA VAL A 56 -2.94 -0.48 4.24
C VAL A 56 -3.88 0.59 3.71
N ALA A 57 -5.02 0.21 3.14
CA ALA A 57 -5.97 1.18 2.60
C ALA A 57 -6.53 2.13 3.67
N GLU A 58 -6.84 1.61 4.86
CA GLU A 58 -7.33 2.40 6.01
C GLU A 58 -6.28 3.38 6.51
N LEU A 59 -5.03 2.94 6.66
CA LEU A 59 -3.93 3.81 7.04
C LEU A 59 -3.71 4.92 5.99
N THR A 60 -3.69 4.57 4.71
CA THR A 60 -3.48 5.53 3.62
C THR A 60 -4.52 6.66 3.65
N ILE A 61 -5.82 6.35 3.76
CA ILE A 61 -6.84 7.40 3.80
C ILE A 61 -6.79 8.21 5.12
N ALA A 62 -6.44 7.57 6.24
CA ALA A 62 -6.25 8.27 7.51
C ALA A 62 -5.12 9.30 7.38
N GLU A 63 -3.98 8.92 6.80
CA GLU A 63 -2.83 9.80 6.57
C GLU A 63 -3.18 10.96 5.63
N VAL A 64 -3.95 10.72 4.57
CA VAL A 64 -4.45 11.80 3.68
C VAL A 64 -5.20 12.85 4.49
N VAL A 65 -6.12 12.44 5.38
CA VAL A 65 -6.84 13.37 6.26
C VAL A 65 -5.89 14.06 7.25
N MET A 66 -4.99 13.31 7.89
CA MET A 66 -4.06 13.86 8.88
C MET A 66 -3.14 14.93 8.29
N LEU A 67 -2.64 14.71 7.07
CA LEU A 67 -1.80 15.66 6.34
C LEU A 67 -2.60 16.89 5.96
N MET A 68 -3.79 16.72 5.37
CA MET A 68 -4.67 17.82 4.96
C MET A 68 -5.13 18.68 6.14
N ARG A 69 -5.24 18.09 7.34
CA ARG A 69 -5.66 18.77 8.57
C ARG A 69 -4.49 19.17 9.48
N ARG A 70 -3.25 18.89 9.07
CA ARG A 70 -2.01 19.17 9.81
C ARG A 70 -2.04 18.65 11.26
N ILE A 71 -2.61 17.47 11.48
CA ILE A 71 -2.85 16.96 12.84
C ILE A 71 -1.55 16.63 13.56
N PHE A 72 -0.59 15.99 12.87
CA PHE A 72 0.67 15.58 13.48
C PHE A 72 1.46 16.76 14.08
N PRO A 73 1.79 17.85 13.33
CA PRO A 73 2.52 18.98 13.92
C PRO A 73 1.72 19.69 15.02
N ARG A 74 0.39 19.74 14.94
CA ARG A 74 -0.46 20.33 16.00
C ARG A 74 -0.44 19.51 17.28
N SER A 75 -0.51 18.19 17.17
CA SER A 75 -0.39 17.29 18.30
C SER A 75 0.99 17.43 18.98
N VAL A 76 2.07 17.44 18.18
CA VAL A 76 3.43 17.63 18.70
C VAL A 76 3.57 18.97 19.44
N ALA A 77 3.06 20.07 18.86
CA ALA A 77 3.08 21.37 19.52
C ALA A 77 2.29 21.38 20.84
N ALA A 78 1.11 20.75 20.86
CA ALA A 78 0.30 20.64 22.07
C ALA A 78 1.01 19.88 23.21
N HIS A 79 1.68 18.77 22.89
CA HIS A 79 2.48 18.04 23.88
C HIS A 79 3.68 18.85 24.40
N ALA A 80 4.17 19.81 23.62
CA ALA A 80 5.22 20.76 24.03
C ALA A 80 4.66 22.01 24.76
N GLY A 81 3.38 22.05 25.11
CA GLY A 81 2.72 23.18 25.76
C GLY A 81 2.27 24.31 24.82
N GLY A 82 2.42 24.13 23.51
CA GLY A 82 1.94 25.06 22.50
C GLY A 82 0.43 24.91 22.22
N TRP A 83 -0.18 25.94 21.63
CA TRP A 83 -1.59 25.91 21.25
C TRP A 83 -1.83 26.58 19.89
N ASP A 84 -1.69 25.80 18.82
CA ASP A 84 -1.92 26.27 17.44
C ASP A 84 -3.40 26.14 17.04
N LYS A 85 -4.22 27.10 17.48
CA LYS A 85 -5.63 27.23 17.10
C LYS A 85 -5.76 28.11 15.84
N SER A 86 -5.38 27.56 14.69
CA SER A 86 -5.46 28.23 13.39
C SER A 86 -6.14 27.37 12.33
N ALA A 87 -6.80 28.00 11.36
CA ALA A 87 -7.26 27.34 10.13
C ALA A 87 -6.19 27.34 9.02
N ASN A 88 -5.11 28.09 9.20
CA ASN A 88 -4.08 28.26 8.16
C ASN A 88 -3.49 26.91 7.74
N GLY A 89 -3.49 26.65 6.44
CA GLY A 89 -2.99 25.40 5.86
C GLY A 89 -3.76 24.12 6.23
N SER A 90 -4.90 24.19 6.94
CA SER A 90 -5.76 23.04 7.25
C SER A 90 -6.98 23.04 6.34
N ARG A 91 -7.14 22.00 5.52
CA ARG A 91 -8.16 21.90 4.46
C ARG A 91 -9.02 20.66 4.62
N GLU A 92 -10.28 20.76 4.22
CA GLU A 92 -11.11 19.58 3.98
C GLU A 92 -10.62 18.80 2.76
N VAL A 93 -10.73 17.47 2.84
CA VAL A 93 -10.43 16.55 1.74
C VAL A 93 -11.51 16.55 0.65
N ARG A 94 -12.76 16.87 1.01
CA ARG A 94 -13.88 16.94 0.07
C ARG A 94 -13.59 17.94 -1.06
N GLY A 95 -13.91 17.54 -2.28
CA GLY A 95 -13.68 18.30 -3.51
C GLY A 95 -12.21 18.42 -3.92
N LYS A 96 -11.27 17.73 -3.24
CA LYS A 96 -9.87 17.65 -3.66
C LYS A 96 -9.65 16.43 -4.53
N THR A 97 -8.63 16.47 -5.36
CA THR A 97 -8.25 15.33 -6.20
C THR A 97 -7.34 14.38 -5.44
N LEU A 98 -7.73 13.11 -5.37
CA LEU A 98 -6.90 12.01 -4.89
C LEU A 98 -6.36 11.24 -6.09
N GLY A 99 -5.06 11.42 -6.38
CA GLY A 99 -4.36 10.66 -7.41
C GLY A 99 -3.98 9.28 -6.91
N ILE A 100 -4.38 8.22 -7.62
CA ILE A 100 -4.02 6.83 -7.34
C ILE A 100 -3.10 6.32 -8.44
N TYR A 101 -1.80 6.23 -8.12
CA TYR A 101 -0.80 5.63 -8.99
C TYR A 101 -0.73 4.11 -8.74
N GLY A 102 -1.38 3.35 -9.61
CA GLY A 102 -1.51 1.90 -9.51
C GLY A 102 -2.88 1.46 -8.96
N TYR A 103 -3.70 0.88 -9.83
CA TYR A 103 -5.06 0.46 -9.51
C TYR A 103 -5.16 -1.05 -9.26
N GLY A 104 -4.41 -1.50 -8.26
CA GLY A 104 -4.47 -2.87 -7.74
C GLY A 104 -5.57 -3.04 -6.69
N ARG A 105 -5.48 -4.08 -5.86
CA ARG A 105 -6.46 -4.33 -4.78
C ARG A 105 -6.52 -3.19 -3.76
N ILE A 106 -5.36 -2.77 -3.25
CA ILE A 106 -5.28 -1.65 -2.29
C ILE A 106 -5.76 -0.36 -2.93
N GLY A 107 -5.27 -0.04 -4.14
CA GLY A 107 -5.67 1.16 -4.88
C GLY A 107 -7.18 1.26 -5.09
N ALA A 108 -7.85 0.15 -5.43
CA ALA A 108 -9.30 0.13 -5.57
C ALA A 108 -10.06 0.39 -4.26
N VAL A 109 -9.57 -0.13 -3.12
CA VAL A 109 -10.19 0.15 -1.81
C VAL A 109 -9.98 1.61 -1.42
N VAL A 110 -8.77 2.15 -1.62
CA VAL A 110 -8.46 3.57 -1.36
C VAL A 110 -9.30 4.49 -2.24
N ALA A 111 -9.51 4.14 -3.51
CA ALA A 111 -10.41 4.86 -4.42
C ALA A 111 -11.84 4.93 -3.87
N GLY A 112 -12.34 3.81 -3.33
CA GLY A 112 -13.64 3.74 -2.67
C GLY A 112 -13.74 4.68 -1.47
N TYR A 113 -12.71 4.74 -0.61
CA TYR A 113 -12.69 5.68 0.51
C TYR A 113 -12.63 7.13 0.07
N GLY A 114 -11.78 7.45 -0.92
CA GLY A 114 -11.69 8.80 -1.48
C GLY A 114 -13.04 9.26 -2.01
N LYS A 115 -13.73 8.41 -2.78
CA LYS A 115 -15.08 8.69 -3.28
C LYS A 115 -16.09 8.87 -2.15
N ALA A 116 -16.06 8.02 -1.11
CA ALA A 116 -16.92 8.16 0.06
C ALA A 116 -16.68 9.46 0.84
N PHE A 117 -15.45 9.99 0.82
CA PHE A 117 -15.08 11.27 1.42
C PHE A 117 -15.41 12.47 0.51
N GLY A 118 -15.98 12.23 -0.67
CA GLY A 118 -16.32 13.25 -1.66
C GLY A 118 -15.09 13.84 -2.37
N MET A 119 -14.01 13.06 -2.51
CA MET A 119 -12.83 13.44 -3.30
C MET A 119 -13.03 13.10 -4.78
N ASN A 120 -12.36 13.83 -5.67
CA ASN A 120 -12.27 13.50 -7.08
C ASN A 120 -11.15 12.46 -7.25
N VAL A 121 -11.46 11.22 -7.61
CA VAL A 121 -10.45 10.17 -7.72
C VAL A 121 -9.95 10.10 -9.16
N LEU A 122 -8.65 10.34 -9.34
CA LEU A 122 -7.95 10.22 -10.62
C LEU A 122 -6.98 9.05 -10.56
N VAL A 123 -7.02 8.17 -11.55
CA VAL A 123 -6.21 6.95 -11.56
C VAL A 123 -5.19 6.98 -12.70
N TRP A 124 -3.96 6.56 -12.41
CA TRP A 124 -2.97 6.22 -13.43
C TRP A 124 -2.36 4.84 -13.14
N ALA A 125 -2.32 3.96 -14.14
CA ALA A 125 -1.81 2.61 -14.01
C ALA A 125 -1.43 2.02 -15.39
N ARG A 126 -1.04 0.74 -15.43
CA ARG A 126 -0.95 -0.01 -16.70
C ARG A 126 -2.34 -0.20 -17.30
N GLU A 127 -2.43 -0.35 -18.63
CA GLU A 127 -3.72 -0.32 -19.35
C GLU A 127 -4.78 -1.29 -18.80
N ALA A 128 -4.42 -2.53 -18.46
CA ALA A 128 -5.37 -3.47 -17.88
C ALA A 128 -6.01 -2.96 -16.57
N ALA A 129 -5.23 -2.26 -15.74
CA ALA A 129 -5.71 -1.67 -14.49
C ALA A 129 -6.47 -0.35 -14.73
N LEU A 130 -6.10 0.43 -15.75
CA LEU A 130 -6.88 1.60 -16.18
C LEU A 130 -8.25 1.21 -16.70
N ALA A 131 -8.33 0.19 -17.56
CA ALA A 131 -9.59 -0.35 -18.06
C ALA A 131 -10.52 -0.77 -16.91
N LYS A 132 -9.96 -1.43 -15.88
CA LYS A 132 -10.70 -1.75 -14.66
C LYS A 132 -11.16 -0.49 -13.90
N ALA A 133 -10.29 0.49 -13.71
CA ALA A 133 -10.66 1.74 -13.03
C ALA A 133 -11.82 2.46 -13.72
N ARG A 134 -11.81 2.52 -15.06
CA ARG A 134 -12.91 3.08 -15.87
C ARG A 134 -14.20 2.26 -15.69
N ALA A 135 -14.11 0.93 -15.70
CA ALA A 135 -15.25 0.05 -15.45
C ALA A 135 -15.84 0.22 -14.03
N ASP A 136 -14.99 0.49 -13.04
CA ASP A 136 -15.39 0.80 -11.66
C ASP A 136 -15.92 2.25 -11.51
N GLY A 137 -15.92 3.05 -12.58
CA GLY A 137 -16.47 4.41 -12.64
C GLY A 137 -15.54 5.50 -12.13
N TYR A 138 -14.22 5.30 -12.21
CA TYR A 138 -13.21 6.30 -11.86
C TYR A 138 -12.62 6.99 -13.08
N GLU A 139 -12.24 8.25 -12.91
CA GLU A 139 -11.50 9.00 -13.92
C GLU A 139 -10.08 8.46 -14.06
N THR A 140 -9.56 8.44 -15.28
CA THR A 140 -8.19 8.00 -15.57
C THR A 140 -7.42 9.08 -16.29
N ALA A 141 -6.19 9.35 -15.87
CA ALA A 141 -5.29 10.26 -16.58
C ALA A 141 -4.99 9.73 -17.99
N ALA A 142 -4.83 10.63 -18.97
CA ALA A 142 -4.55 10.26 -20.35
C ALA A 142 -3.09 9.84 -20.56
N SER A 143 -2.18 10.40 -19.77
CA SER A 143 -0.77 10.03 -19.74
C SER A 143 -0.22 10.08 -18.31
N LYS A 144 0.99 9.52 -18.12
CA LYS A 144 1.72 9.67 -16.86
C LYS A 144 2.02 11.14 -16.56
N ALA A 145 2.25 11.96 -17.59
CA ALA A 145 2.51 13.38 -17.41
C ALA A 145 1.26 14.12 -16.90
N ASP A 146 0.08 13.80 -17.45
CA ASP A 146 -1.18 14.44 -17.01
C ASP A 146 -1.61 14.06 -15.59
N PHE A 147 -1.03 12.99 -15.03
CA PHE A 147 -1.29 12.55 -13.67
C PHE A 147 -0.53 13.36 -12.60
N PHE A 148 0.65 13.90 -12.92
CA PHE A 148 1.54 14.60 -11.98
C PHE A 148 1.48 16.11 -12.16
#